data_AF-A0A382UXJ8-F1
#
_entry.id   AF-A0A382UXJ8-F1
#
_cell.length_a   1.000
_cell.length_b   1.000
_cell.length_c   1.000
_cell.angle_alpha   90.00
_cell.angle_beta   90.00
_cell.angle_gamma   90.00
#
_symmetry.space_group_name_H-M   'P 1'
#
loop_
_entity.id
_entity.type
_entity.pdbx_description
1 polymer ?
#
loop_
_entity_poly.entity_id
_entity_poly.type
_entity_poly.pdbx_seq_one_letter_code
_entity_poly.pdbx_strand_id
1 'polypeptide(L)'
;MKEHQTKSNLVPSVIAGIIGSITKIVIAMAFSALIFTGTLATYLPQGIGIVLFGFFLFAVISIFTASYPVNINTPQDIPIAIIALIATT
;
A
#
# COMPACT_ATOMS: atom_id res chain seq x y z
N MET A 1 3.09 -30.85 16.09
CA MET A 1 3.91 -29.93 15.28
C MET A 1 4.24 -28.74 16.17
N LYS A 2 5.45 -28.67 16.74
CA LYS A 2 5.82 -27.63 17.71
C LYS A 2 5.97 -26.32 16.95
N GLU A 3 5.13 -25.38 17.31
CA GLU A 3 5.09 -24.02 16.80
C GLU A 3 6.47 -23.37 17.02
N HIS A 4 7.15 -23.05 15.92
CA HIS A 4 8.41 -22.30 15.96
C HIS A 4 8.04 -20.84 16.26
N GLN A 5 7.74 -20.57 17.54
CA GLN A 5 7.55 -19.25 18.11
C GLN A 5 8.90 -18.54 18.09
N THR A 6 9.28 -18.11 16.89
CA THR A 6 10.48 -17.31 16.61
C THR A 6 10.32 -16.04 17.43
N LYS A 7 11.12 -15.89 18.50
CA LYS A 7 11.13 -14.67 19.33
C LYS A 7 11.14 -13.47 18.39
N SER A 8 10.06 -12.69 18.40
CA SER A 8 9.92 -11.50 17.57
C SER A 8 11.01 -10.53 17.98
N ASN A 9 12.07 -10.45 17.17
CA ASN A 9 13.12 -9.48 17.38
C ASN A 9 12.61 -8.15 16.83
N LEU A 10 12.24 -7.24 17.74
CA LEU A 10 11.67 -5.92 17.40
C LEU A 10 12.53 -5.15 16.40
N VAL A 11 13.86 -5.22 16.53
CA VAL A 11 14.79 -4.47 15.67
C VAL A 11 14.71 -4.93 14.20
N PRO A 12 14.93 -6.21 13.85
CA PRO A 12 14.70 -6.72 12.50
C PRO A 12 13.29 -6.45 11.96
N SER A 13 12.26 -6.57 12.78
CA SER A 13 10.86 -6.33 12.36
C SER A 13 10.61 -4.88 11.98
N VAL A 14 11.15 -3.92 12.75
CA VAL A 14 11.06 -2.50 12.44
C VAL A 14 11.82 -2.18 11.15
N ILE A 15 13.04 -2.72 10.97
CA ILE A 15 13.82 -2.52 9.75
C ILE A 15 13.07 -3.07 8.52
N ALA A 16 12.53 -4.28 8.61
CA ALA A 16 11.72 -4.89 7.56
C ALA A 16 10.46 -4.06 7.24
N GLY A 17 9.81 -3.51 8.27
CA GLY A 17 8.67 -2.61 8.13
C GLY A 17 9.02 -1.31 7.40
N ILE A 18 10.16 -0.71 7.71
CA ILE A 18 10.65 0.53 7.07
C ILE A 18 11.00 0.28 5.60
N ILE A 19 11.76 -0.77 5.31
CA ILE A 19 12.11 -1.11 3.91
C ILE A 19 10.82 -1.44 3.13
N GLY A 20 9.92 -2.21 3.74
CA GLY A 20 8.63 -2.54 3.16
C GLY A 20 7.76 -1.31 2.90
N SER A 21 7.74 -0.33 3.80
CA SER A 21 6.94 0.89 3.62
C SER A 21 7.48 1.79 2.51
N ILE A 22 8.81 1.94 2.39
CA ILE A 22 9.43 2.69 1.29
C ILE A 22 9.05 2.10 -0.06
N THR A 23 9.20 0.78 -0.24
CA THR A 23 8.83 0.10 -1.48
C THR A 23 7.34 0.30 -1.81
N LYS A 24 6.47 0.22 -0.80
CA LYS A 24 5.03 0.43 -0.98
C LYS A 24 4.67 1.86 -1.38
N ILE A 25 5.39 2.87 -0.89
CA ILE A 25 5.20 4.28 -1.30
C ILE A 25 5.50 4.43 -2.78
N VAL A 26 6.61 3.87 -3.26
CA VAL A 26 6.98 3.91 -4.68
C VAL A 26 5.91 3.23 -5.54
N ILE A 27 5.43 2.05 -5.13
CA ILE A 27 4.36 1.32 -5.83
C ILE A 27 3.06 2.13 -5.83
N ALA A 28 2.66 2.72 -4.70
CA ALA A 28 1.45 3.53 -4.57
C ALA A 28 1.49 4.75 -5.50
N MET A 29 2.64 5.41 -5.63
CA MET A 29 2.83 6.51 -6.59
C MET A 29 2.71 6.02 -8.03
N ALA A 30 3.32 4.89 -8.38
CA ALA A 30 3.23 4.31 -9.72
C ALA A 30 1.78 3.92 -10.09
N PHE A 31 1.04 3.35 -9.14
CA PHE A 31 -0.37 3.01 -9.31
C PHE A 31 -1.27 4.23 -9.40
N SER A 32 -0.96 5.28 -8.64
CA SER A 32 -1.63 6.57 -8.81
C SER A 32 -1.38 7.14 -10.21
N ALA A 33 -0.14 7.09 -10.68
CA ALA A 33 0.20 7.51 -12.03
C ALA A 33 -0.54 6.71 -13.09
N LEU A 34 -0.81 5.41 -12.87
CA LEU A 34 -1.60 4.58 -13.77
C LEU A 34 -3.09 5.00 -13.82
N ILE A 35 -3.68 5.34 -12.67
CA ILE A 35 -5.08 5.79 -12.59
C ILE A 35 -5.25 7.18 -13.20
N PHE A 36 -4.37 8.11 -12.85
CA PHE A 36 -4.45 9.52 -13.25
C PHE A 36 -3.65 9.79 -14.53
N THR A 37 -3.92 9.01 -15.58
CA THR A 37 -3.37 9.24 -16.93
C THR A 37 -4.39 9.96 -17.83
N GLY A 38 -3.96 10.39 -19.02
CA GLY A 38 -4.87 10.96 -20.04
C GLY A 38 -5.57 12.24 -19.58
N THR A 39 -6.90 12.26 -19.64
CA THR A 39 -7.74 13.40 -19.25
C THR A 39 -7.62 13.76 -17.78
N LEU A 40 -7.27 12.78 -16.93
CA LEU A 40 -7.08 12.97 -15.49
C LEU A 40 -5.65 13.39 -15.11
N ALA A 41 -4.72 13.48 -16.07
CA ALA A 41 -3.31 13.79 -15.79
C ALA A 41 -3.10 15.12 -15.06
N THR A 42 -3.97 16.10 -15.27
CA THR A 42 -3.95 17.40 -14.56
C THR A 42 -4.15 17.24 -13.04
N TYR A 43 -4.81 16.15 -12.62
CA TYR A 43 -5.06 15.82 -11.22
C TYR A 43 -4.05 14.85 -10.62
N LEU A 44 -2.97 14.50 -11.36
CA LEU A 44 -1.97 13.55 -10.89
C LEU A 44 -1.37 13.91 -9.52
N PRO A 45 -0.99 15.17 -9.21
CA PRO A 45 -0.46 15.51 -7.89
C PRO A 45 -1.47 15.23 -6.76
N GLN A 46 -2.75 15.55 -6.98
CA GLN A 46 -3.85 15.29 -6.04
C GLN A 46 -4.10 13.79 -5.92
N GLY A 47 -4.07 13.07 -7.03
CA GLY A 47 -4.23 11.61 -7.10
C GLY A 47 -3.16 10.87 -6.31
N ILE A 48 -1.89 11.32 -6.39
CA ILE A 48 -0.80 10.75 -5.59
C ILE A 48 -1.07 10.96 -4.10
N GLY A 49 -1.49 12.17 -3.72
CA GLY A 49 -1.85 12.48 -2.34
C GLY A 49 -2.98 11.60 -1.80
N ILE A 50 -4.06 11.42 -2.58
CA ILE A 50 -5.22 10.61 -2.19
C ILE A 50 -4.83 9.14 -2.01
N VAL A 51 -4.07 8.56 -2.94
CA VAL A 51 -3.66 7.15 -2.86
C VAL A 51 -2.71 6.91 -1.69
N LEU A 52 -1.72 7.80 -1.47
CA LEU A 52 -0.80 7.70 -0.34
C LEU A 52 -1.51 7.87 1.00
N PHE A 53 -2.41 8.84 1.11
CA PHE A 53 -3.17 9.06 2.33
C PHE A 53 -4.14 7.92 2.63
N GLY A 54 -4.86 7.42 1.61
CA GLY A 54 -5.73 6.25 1.74
C GLY A 54 -4.97 5.00 2.18
N PHE A 55 -3.78 4.76 1.61
CA PHE A 55 -2.90 3.68 2.03
C PHE A 55 -2.44 3.84 3.48
N PHE A 56 -2.03 5.05 3.89
CA PHE A 56 -1.65 5.34 5.27
C PHE A 56 -2.80 5.08 6.25
N LEU A 57 -4.00 5.60 5.94
CA LEU A 57 -5.19 5.41 6.76
C LEU A 57 -5.55 3.92 6.88
N PHE A 58 -5.49 3.18 5.77
CA PHE A 58 -5.73 1.74 5.77
C PHE A 58 -4.70 0.98 6.62
N ALA A 59 -3.42 1.34 6.53
CA ALA A 59 -2.37 0.74 7.33
C ALA A 59 -2.59 0.98 8.83
N VAL A 60 -2.93 2.21 9.23
CA VAL A 60 -3.24 2.56 10.63
C VAL A 60 -4.43 1.75 11.14
N ILE A 61 -5.54 1.72 10.40
CA ILE A 61 -6.73 0.95 10.80
C ILE A 61 -6.39 -0.53 10.91
N SER A 62 -5.61 -1.06 9.96
CA SER A 62 -5.28 -2.48 9.93
C SER A 62 -4.38 -2.93 11.08
N ILE A 63 -3.55 -2.05 11.65
CA ILE A 63 -2.80 -2.36 12.88
C ILE A 63 -3.74 -2.78 14.01
N PHE A 64 -4.92 -2.15 14.11
CA PHE A 64 -5.89 -2.44 15.18
C PHE A 64 -6.85 -3.58 14.83
N THR A 65 -7.08 -3.87 13.55
CA THR A 65 -8.09 -4.86 13.13
C THR A 65 -7.50 -6.19 12.63
N ALA A 66 -6.19 -6.26 12.36
CA ALA A 66 -5.56 -7.47 11.84
C ALA A 66 -5.57 -8.60 12.88
N SER A 67 -6.12 -9.76 12.50
CA SER A 67 -6.12 -10.97 13.34
C SER A 67 -4.82 -11.77 13.27
N TYR A 68 -3.91 -11.44 12.34
CA TYR A 68 -2.66 -12.16 12.12
C TYR A 68 -1.45 -11.26 12.38
N PRO A 69 -0.41 -11.78 13.06
CA PRO A 69 0.76 -10.99 13.46
C PRO A 69 1.64 -10.53 12.30
N VAL A 70 1.51 -11.15 11.11
CA VAL A 70 2.22 -10.77 9.89
C VAL A 70 1.19 -10.42 8.82
N ASN A 71 0.66 -9.19 8.88
CA ASN A 71 -0.22 -8.66 7.85
C ASN A 71 0.51 -7.60 7.01
N ILE A 72 0.68 -7.85 5.72
CA ILE A 72 1.31 -6.93 4.77
C ILE A 72 0.23 -6.34 3.89
N ASN A 73 -0.32 -5.22 4.33
CA ASN A 73 -1.25 -4.43 3.53
C ASN A 73 -0.50 -3.68 2.44
N THR A 74 -0.94 -3.80 1.20
CA THR A 74 -0.41 -3.09 0.03
C THR A 74 -1.55 -2.70 -0.91
N PRO A 75 -1.41 -1.61 -1.67
CA PRO A 75 -2.19 -1.43 -2.88
C PRO A 75 -2.04 -2.67 -3.77
N GLN A 76 -3.13 -3.16 -4.35
CA GLN A 76 -3.11 -4.32 -5.24
C GLN A 76 -3.14 -3.87 -6.71
N ASP A 77 -2.38 -4.53 -7.54
CA ASP A 77 -2.23 -4.27 -8.97
C ASP A 77 -3.53 -4.52 -9.77
N ILE A 78 -4.21 -5.63 -9.52
CA ILE A 78 -5.44 -5.98 -10.26
C ILE A 78 -6.55 -4.94 -10.05
N PRO A 79 -6.93 -4.54 -8.82
CA PRO A 79 -7.96 -3.52 -8.62
C PRO A 79 -7.58 -2.16 -9.21
N ILE A 80 -6.30 -1.76 -9.11
CA ILE A 80 -5.81 -0.50 -9.68
C ILE A 80 -5.97 -0.50 -11.20
N ALA A 81 -5.63 -1.60 -11.89
CA ALA A 81 -5.77 -1.69 -13.33
C ALA A 81 -7.23 -1.56 -13.79
N ILE A 82 -8.18 -2.15 -13.04
CA ILE A 82 -9.61 -2.01 -13.31
C ILE A 82 -10.06 -0.56 -13.12
N ILE A 83 -9.65 0.11 -12.04
CA ILE A 83 -9.97 1.52 -11.79
C ILE A 83 -9.39 2.42 -12.89
N ALA A 84 -8.15 2.18 -13.30
CA ALA A 84 -7.51 2.92 -14.39
C ALA A 84 -8.27 2.75 -15.71
N LEU A 85 -8.74 1.53 -16.02
CA LEU A 85 -9.57 1.28 -17.21
C LEU A 85 -10.91 2.01 -17.16
N ILE A 86 -11.52 2.15 -15.97
CA ILE A 86 -12.76 2.93 -15.81
C ILE A 86 -12.47 4.43 -15.94
N ALA A 87 -11.30 4.89 -15.49
CA ALA A 87 -10.92 6.30 -15.54
C ALA A 87 -10.55 6.80 -16.95
N THR A 88 -10.32 5.90 -17.91
CA THR A 88 -9.99 6.27 -19.31
C THR A 88 -11.22 6.50 -20.20
N THR A 89 -12.41 6.15 -19.74
CA THR A 89 -13.69 6.40 -20.44
C THR A 89 -14.33 7.70 -19.98
#